data_AF-A7T910-F1
#
_entry.id   AF-A7T910-F1
#
_cell.length_a   1.000
_cell.length_b   1.000
_cell.length_c   1.000
_cell.angle_alpha   90.00
_cell.angle_beta   90.00
_cell.angle_gamma   90.00
#
_symmetry.space_group_name_H-M   'P 1'
#
loop_
_entity.id
_entity.type
_entity.pdbx_description
1 polymer ?
#
loop_
_entity_poly.entity_id
_entity_poly.type
_entity_poly.pdbx_seq_one_letter_code
_entity_poly.pdbx_strand_id
1 'polypeptide(L)'
;PLAALCALANNVIEIRSDAFKLCTNLRRPFGERVENIGTWQDAMEVMGVVAVMVNLALLGMGGSVQRMFPGMTVTERIILIVVLEHLVLGIKFAVAYAIPDIPEWVENEIAKVEFKRREALKVIQ
;
A
#
# COMPACT_ATOMS: atom_id res chain seq x y z
N PRO A 1 12.57 1.72 -14.82
CA PRO A 1 13.07 0.66 -13.90
C PRO A 1 14.02 1.15 -12.80
N LEU A 2 14.86 2.17 -13.02
CA LEU A 2 15.79 2.69 -11.98
C LEU A 2 15.10 3.50 -10.86
N ALA A 3 13.86 3.94 -11.09
CA ALA A 3 13.12 4.77 -10.15
C ALA A 3 13.03 4.18 -8.73
N ALA A 4 12.84 2.86 -8.60
CA ALA A 4 12.78 2.20 -7.29
C ALA A 4 14.11 2.28 -6.51
N LEU A 5 15.25 2.17 -7.20
CA LEU A 5 16.57 2.31 -6.58
C LEU A 5 16.83 3.76 -6.14
N CYS A 6 16.45 4.73 -6.98
CA CYS A 6 16.53 6.14 -6.62
C CYS A 6 15.63 6.48 -5.42
N ALA A 7 14.41 5.94 -5.40
CA ALA A 7 13.47 6.12 -4.28
C ALA A 7 14.02 5.50 -2.99
N LEU A 8 14.62 4.31 -3.05
CA LEU A 8 15.27 3.68 -1.91
C LEU A 8 16.42 4.54 -1.36
N ALA A 9 17.31 5.01 -2.25
CA ALA A 9 18.41 5.88 -1.87
C ALA A 9 17.90 7.20 -1.24
N ASN A 10 16.85 7.78 -1.82
CA ASN A 10 16.19 8.96 -1.26
C ASN A 10 15.64 8.68 0.14
N ASN A 11 14.87 7.60 0.33
CA ASN A 11 14.27 7.26 1.62
C ASN A 11 15.32 7.02 2.73
N VAL A 12 16.48 6.44 2.39
CA VAL A 12 17.59 6.27 3.34
C VAL A 12 18.14 7.62 3.81
N ILE A 13 18.30 8.57 2.90
CA ILE A 13 18.73 9.94 3.23
C ILE A 13 17.63 10.67 4.00
N GLU A 14 16.37 10.48 3.61
CA GLU A 14 15.19 11.16 4.16
C GLU A 14 14.95 10.81 5.63
N ILE A 15 15.15 9.55 6.04
CA ILE A 15 15.10 9.17 7.46
C ILE A 15 16.07 10.01 8.30
N ARG A 16 17.28 10.27 7.79
CA ARG A 16 18.29 11.05 8.51
C ARG A 16 17.99 12.55 8.48
N SER A 17 17.52 13.05 7.34
CA SER A 17 17.21 14.47 7.18
C SER A 17 15.99 14.89 7.99
N ASP A 18 14.95 14.05 8.09
CA ASP A 18 13.78 14.31 8.92
C ASP A 18 14.08 14.20 10.42
N ALA A 19 14.90 13.23 10.81
CA ALA A 19 15.40 13.16 12.19
C ALA A 19 16.18 14.43 12.57
N PHE A 20 17.06 14.91 11.69
CA PHE A 20 17.78 16.17 11.91
C PHE A 20 16.80 17.35 12.02
N LYS A 21 15.87 17.48 11.06
CA LYS A 21 14.84 18.54 11.06
C LYS A 21 14.07 18.61 12.38
N LEU A 22 13.64 17.46 12.92
CA LEU A 22 12.91 17.39 14.19
C LEU A 22 13.80 17.71 15.41
N CYS A 23 15.07 17.32 15.40
CA CYS A 23 15.97 17.48 16.54
C CYS A 23 16.64 18.85 16.63
N THR A 24 16.90 19.52 15.50
CA THR A 24 17.69 20.76 15.47
C THR A 24 16.93 21.97 14.95
N ASN A 25 15.94 21.78 14.06
CA ASN A 25 15.34 22.91 13.34
C ASN A 25 13.93 23.25 13.83
N LEU A 26 13.22 22.30 14.43
CA LEU A 26 11.84 22.47 14.89
C LEU A 26 11.76 22.56 16.41
N ARG A 27 10.74 23.29 16.90
CA ARG A 27 10.36 23.21 18.32
C ARG A 27 9.68 21.87 18.58
N ARG A 28 9.79 21.38 19.82
CA ARG A 28 9.18 20.10 20.22
C ARG A 28 7.67 20.12 19.98
N PRO A 29 7.12 19.23 19.14
CA PRO A 29 5.68 19.12 18.93
C PRO A 29 5.00 18.49 20.14
N PHE A 30 3.70 18.75 20.30
CA PHE A 30 2.88 18.04 21.27
C PHE A 30 2.60 16.62 20.75
N GLY A 31 2.77 15.63 21.63
CA GLY A 31 2.52 14.24 21.28
C GLY A 31 1.02 13.96 21.22
N GLU A 32 0.54 13.56 20.05
CA GLU A 32 -0.81 13.08 19.85
C GLU A 32 -0.79 11.54 19.76
N ARG A 33 -1.75 10.89 20.42
CA ARG A 33 -1.91 9.43 20.30
C ARG A 33 -2.81 9.16 19.11
N VAL A 34 -2.21 8.63 18.05
CA VAL A 34 -2.92 8.19 16.85
C VAL A 34 -2.76 6.67 16.72
N GLU A 35 -3.81 6.02 16.25
CA GLU A 35 -3.83 4.56 16.06
C GLU A 35 -3.22 4.18 14.70
N ASN A 36 -3.43 5.03 13.68
CA ASN A 36 -3.13 4.74 12.27
C ASN A 36 -2.53 5.97 11.57
N ILE A 37 -2.04 5.80 10.33
CA ILE A 37 -1.60 6.90 9.46
C ILE A 37 -2.75 7.75 8.87
N GLY A 38 -4.00 7.31 9.04
CA GLY A 38 -5.21 8.02 8.58
C GLY A 38 -5.47 7.91 7.08
N THR A 39 -6.01 8.98 6.48
CA THR A 39 -6.43 9.07 5.06
C THR A 39 -5.32 8.80 4.05
N TRP A 40 -4.05 8.86 4.49
CA TRP A 40 -2.92 8.47 3.66
C TRP A 40 -2.96 7.00 3.24
N GLN A 41 -3.59 6.13 4.03
CA GLN A 41 -3.80 4.73 3.65
C GLN A 41 -4.68 4.63 2.40
N ASP A 42 -5.83 5.29 2.41
CA ASP A 42 -6.76 5.33 1.28
C ASP A 42 -6.10 5.97 0.05
N ALA A 43 -5.32 7.03 0.25
CA ALA A 43 -4.60 7.70 -0.82
C ALA A 43 -3.58 6.77 -1.51
N MET A 44 -2.82 5.99 -0.74
CA MET A 44 -1.88 5.00 -1.29
C MET A 44 -2.61 3.86 -2.01
N GLU A 45 -3.77 3.43 -1.51
CA GLU A 45 -4.57 2.41 -2.18
C GLU A 45 -5.09 2.87 -3.54
N VAL A 46 -5.65 4.09 -3.60
CA VAL A 46 -6.09 4.72 -4.86
C VAL A 46 -4.92 4.87 -5.83
N MET A 47 -3.76 5.31 -5.33
CA MET A 47 -2.54 5.41 -6.15
C MET A 47 -2.13 4.06 -6.73
N GLY A 48 -2.26 2.97 -5.96
CA GLY A 48 -2.02 1.61 -6.43
C GLY A 48 -2.96 1.19 -7.57
N VAL A 49 -4.25 1.50 -7.46
CA VAL A 49 -5.24 1.22 -8.53
C VAL A 49 -4.90 2.01 -9.80
N VAL A 50 -4.66 3.31 -9.67
CA VAL A 50 -4.27 4.18 -10.79
C VAL A 50 -2.97 3.69 -11.45
N ALA A 51 -2.00 3.22 -10.66
CA ALA A 51 -0.75 2.68 -11.18
C ALA A 51 -0.99 1.44 -12.07
N VAL A 52 -1.92 0.55 -11.73
CA VAL A 52 -2.28 -0.60 -12.58
C VAL A 52 -2.82 -0.11 -13.92
N MET A 53 -3.77 0.82 -13.90
CA MET A 53 -4.37 1.41 -15.11
C MET A 53 -3.31 2.01 -16.04
N VAL A 54 -2.45 2.88 -15.50
CA VAL A 54 -1.46 3.61 -16.28
C VAL A 54 -0.40 2.67 -16.85
N ASN A 55 0.11 1.72 -16.06
CA ASN A 55 1.16 0.81 -16.53
C ASN A 55 0.66 -0.11 -17.65
N LEU A 56 -0.56 -0.61 -17.56
CA LEU A 56 -1.16 -1.45 -18.62
C LEU A 56 -1.50 -0.65 -19.87
N ALA A 57 -1.98 0.58 -19.72
CA ALA A 57 -2.17 1.49 -20.85
C ALA A 57 -0.84 1.76 -21.58
N LEU A 58 0.24 2.06 -20.84
CA LEU A 58 1.57 2.25 -21.40
C LEU A 58 2.09 0.99 -22.12
N LEU A 59 1.87 -0.20 -21.56
CA LEU A 59 2.22 -1.47 -22.21
C LEU A 59 1.50 -1.63 -23.56
N GLY A 60 0.22 -1.29 -23.60
CA GLY A 60 -0.60 -1.34 -24.82
C GLY A 60 -0.17 -0.39 -25.93
N MET A 61 0.24 0.81 -25.53
CA MET A 61 0.73 1.86 -26.43
C MET A 61 2.18 1.66 -26.85
N GLY A 62 3.02 1.07 -25.99
CA GLY A 62 4.48 0.96 -26.14
C GLY A 62 4.99 0.06 -27.26
N GLY A 63 4.14 -0.38 -28.20
CA GLY A 63 4.50 -1.17 -29.37
C GLY A 63 5.00 -2.59 -29.10
N SER A 64 5.29 -2.94 -27.83
CA SER A 64 5.75 -4.28 -27.42
C SER A 64 4.73 -5.36 -27.78
N VAL A 65 3.45 -5.14 -27.47
CA VAL A 65 2.36 -6.09 -27.81
C VAL A 65 2.22 -6.25 -29.33
N GLN A 66 2.34 -5.16 -30.09
CA GLN A 66 2.27 -5.20 -31.55
C GLN A 66 3.45 -5.98 -32.16
N ARG A 67 4.64 -5.89 -31.57
CA ARG A 67 5.80 -6.67 -32.02
C ARG A 67 5.65 -8.16 -31.74
N MET A 68 4.99 -8.53 -30.64
CA MET A 68 4.71 -9.92 -30.29
C MET A 68 3.60 -10.52 -31.15
N PHE A 69 2.57 -9.73 -31.48
CA PHE A 69 1.41 -10.15 -32.26
C PHE A 69 1.13 -9.17 -33.40
N PRO A 70 1.91 -9.22 -34.50
CA PRO A 70 1.84 -8.24 -35.58
C PRO A 70 0.52 -8.25 -36.36
N GLY A 71 -0.22 -9.37 -36.35
CA GLY A 71 -1.53 -9.51 -37.01
C GLY A 71 -2.72 -9.02 -36.18
N MET A 72 -2.49 -8.58 -34.94
CA MET A 72 -3.57 -8.16 -34.04
C MET A 72 -4.14 -6.80 -34.46
N THR A 73 -5.46 -6.71 -34.53
CA THR A 73 -6.16 -5.44 -34.74
C THR A 73 -6.06 -4.54 -33.51
N VAL A 74 -6.31 -3.23 -33.69
CA VAL A 74 -6.31 -2.28 -32.56
C VAL A 74 -7.37 -2.65 -31.53
N THR A 75 -8.54 -3.11 -31.98
CA THR A 75 -9.66 -3.49 -31.11
C THR A 75 -9.31 -4.71 -30.25
N GLU A 76 -8.74 -5.76 -30.83
CA GLU A 76 -8.29 -6.95 -30.09
C GLU A 76 -7.24 -6.59 -29.04
N ARG A 77 -6.34 -5.66 -29.37
CA ARG A 77 -5.32 -5.18 -28.42
C ARG A 77 -5.94 -4.48 -27.22
N ILE A 78 -6.89 -3.57 -27.45
CA ILE A 78 -7.59 -2.86 -26.36
C ILE A 78 -8.31 -3.86 -25.46
N ILE A 79 -9.05 -4.81 -26.04
CA ILE A 79 -9.77 -5.85 -25.28
C ILE A 79 -8.78 -6.66 -24.44
N LEU A 80 -7.65 -7.09 -25.02
CA LEU A 80 -6.61 -7.83 -24.29
C LEU A 80 -6.10 -7.04 -23.08
N ILE A 81 -5.79 -5.75 -23.25
CA ILE A 81 -5.28 -4.91 -22.16
C ILE A 81 -6.32 -4.76 -21.05
N VAL A 82 -7.58 -4.52 -21.40
CA VAL A 82 -8.68 -4.37 -20.43
C VAL A 82 -8.90 -5.68 -19.65
N VAL A 83 -8.81 -6.84 -20.31
CA VAL A 83 -8.91 -8.14 -19.63
C VAL A 83 -7.75 -8.35 -18.66
N LEU A 84 -6.51 -8.03 -19.09
CA LEU A 84 -5.34 -8.11 -18.23
C LEU A 84 -5.41 -7.15 -17.04
N GLU A 85 -5.97 -5.96 -17.25
CA GLU A 85 -6.23 -4.98 -16.21
C GLU A 85 -7.18 -5.50 -15.14
N HIS A 86 -8.34 -6.04 -15.53
CA HIS A 86 -9.29 -6.61 -14.57
C HIS A 86 -8.69 -7.81 -13.83
N LEU A 87 -7.85 -8.61 -14.49
CA LEU A 87 -7.16 -9.72 -13.85
C LEU A 87 -6.15 -9.23 -12.80
N VAL A 88 -5.32 -8.24 -13.12
CA VAL A 88 -4.33 -7.67 -12.19
C VAL A 88 -5.02 -6.97 -11.02
N LEU A 89 -6.08 -6.20 -11.27
CA LEU A 89 -6.90 -5.59 -10.22
C LEU A 89 -7.56 -6.66 -9.34
N GLY A 90 -8.12 -7.72 -9.95
CA GLY A 90 -8.69 -8.86 -9.25
C GLY A 90 -7.68 -9.51 -8.30
N ILE A 91 -6.44 -9.74 -8.76
CA ILE A 91 -5.35 -10.25 -7.91
C ILE A 91 -5.02 -9.27 -6.78
N LYS A 92 -4.91 -7.97 -7.05
CA LYS A 92 -4.65 -6.95 -6.02
C LYS A 92 -5.71 -7.00 -4.92
N PHE A 93 -6.99 -7.05 -5.28
CA PHE A 93 -8.08 -7.08 -4.30
C PHE A 93 -8.16 -8.43 -3.57
N ALA A 94 -7.88 -9.55 -4.25
CA ALA A 94 -7.79 -10.86 -3.61
C ALA A 94 -6.67 -10.90 -2.57
N VAL A 95 -5.50 -10.35 -2.87
CA VAL A 95 -4.39 -10.25 -1.90
C VAL A 95 -4.76 -9.35 -0.73
N ALA A 96 -5.37 -8.18 -1.00
CA ALA A 96 -5.82 -7.27 0.06
C ALA A 96 -6.86 -7.92 0.98
N TYR A 97 -7.74 -8.78 0.44
CA TYR A 97 -8.71 -9.52 1.24
C TYR A 97 -8.11 -10.71 2.00
N ALA A 98 -7.12 -11.39 1.41
CA ALA A 98 -6.52 -12.58 1.99
C ALA A 98 -5.56 -12.30 3.16
N ILE A 99 -4.96 -11.11 3.21
CA ILE A 99 -4.03 -10.72 4.27
C ILE A 99 -4.82 -10.00 5.36
N PRO A 100 -4.89 -10.55 6.59
CA PRO A 100 -5.56 -9.86 7.69
C PRO A 100 -4.76 -8.63 8.12
N ASP A 101 -5.45 -7.52 8.40
CA ASP A 101 -4.84 -6.26 8.84
C ASP A 101 -4.16 -6.38 10.22
N ILE A 102 -4.67 -7.27 11.07
CA ILE A 102 -4.13 -7.53 12.40
C ILE A 102 -3.52 -8.93 12.42
N PRO A 103 -2.24 -9.07 12.77
CA PRO A 103 -1.62 -10.39 12.88
C PRO A 103 -2.09 -11.10 14.16
N GLU A 104 -2.17 -12.44 14.09
CA GLU A 104 -2.71 -13.30 15.16
C GLU A 104 -2.06 -13.08 16.53
N TRP A 105 -0.75 -12.82 16.57
CA TRP A 105 -0.04 -12.58 17.85
C TRP A 105 -0.50 -11.29 18.53
N VAL A 106 -0.89 -10.25 17.77
CA VAL A 106 -1.45 -9.01 18.32
C VAL A 106 -2.86 -9.27 18.86
N GLU A 107 -3.68 -9.98 18.09
CA GLU A 107 -5.05 -10.35 18.51
C GLU A 107 -5.03 -11.12 19.83
N ASN A 108 -4.12 -12.10 19.96
CA ASN A 108 -3.94 -12.88 21.18
C ASN A 108 -3.53 -12.02 22.38
N GLU A 109 -2.65 -11.02 22.20
CA GLU A 109 -2.26 -10.11 23.27
C GLU A 109 -3.39 -9.15 23.67
N ILE A 110 -4.15 -8.63 22.70
CA ILE A 110 -5.35 -7.82 22.96
C ILE A 110 -6.36 -8.65 23.78
N ALA A 111 -6.61 -9.89 23.38
CA ALA A 111 -7.52 -10.80 24.08
C ALA A 111 -7.05 -11.08 25.52
N LYS A 112 -5.75 -11.28 25.75
CA LYS A 112 -5.18 -11.45 27.11
C LYS A 112 -5.37 -10.21 27.97
N VAL A 113 -5.13 -9.01 27.42
CA VAL A 113 -5.32 -7.74 28.13
C VAL A 113 -6.78 -7.52 28.47
N GLU A 114 -7.70 -7.83 27.54
CA GLU A 114 -9.13 -7.68 27.76
C GLU A 114 -9.68 -8.67 28.80
N PHE A 115 -9.21 -9.92 28.78
CA PHE A 115 -9.57 -10.91 29.78
C PHE A 115 -9.18 -10.45 31.20
N LYS A 116 -7.93 -10.01 31.39
CA LYS A 116 -7.45 -9.47 32.68
C LYS A 116 -8.26 -8.26 33.15
N ARG A 117 -8.63 -7.37 32.22
CA ARG A 117 -9.50 -6.22 32.52
C ARG A 117 -10.86 -6.65 33.05
N ARG A 118 -11.47 -7.67 32.45
CA ARG A 118 -12.77 -8.21 32.89
C ARG A 118 -12.68 -8.88 34.27
N GLU A 119 -11.60 -9.60 34.56
CA GLU A 119 -11.39 -10.20 35.88
C GLU A 119 -11.18 -9.14 36.97
N ALA A 120 -10.38 -8.11 36.71
CA ALA A 120 -10.15 -7.03 37.67
C ALA A 120 -11.46 -6.31 38.06
N LEU A 121 -12.37 -6.10 37.10
CA LEU A 121 -13.68 -5.49 37.37
C LEU A 121 -14.55 -6.35 38.29
N LYS A 122 -14.48 -7.69 38.19
CA LYS A 122 -15.23 -8.61 39.06
C LYS A 122 -14.74 -8.60 40.50
N VAL A 123 -13.47 -8.27 40.74
CA VAL A 123 -12.88 -8.19 42.09
C VAL A 123 -13.26 -6.88 42.80
N ILE A 124 -13.55 -5.83 42.03
CA ILE A 124 -13.90 -4.50 42.55
C ILE A 124 -15.40 -4.42 42.93
N GLN A 125 -16.24 -5.25 42.32
CA GLN A 125 -17.69 -5.28 42.52
C GLN A 125 -18.10 -6.28 43.61
#